data_AF-A0A3P6NZZ5-F1
#
_entry.id   AF-A0A3P6NZZ5-F1
#
_cell.length_a   1.000
_cell.length_b   1.000
_cell.length_c   1.000
_cell.angle_alpha   90.00
_cell.angle_beta   90.00
_cell.angle_gamma   90.00
#
_symmetry.space_group_name_H-M   'P 1'
#
loop_
_entity.id
_entity.type
_entity.pdbx_description
1 polymer ?
#
loop_
_entity_poly.entity_id
_entity_poly.type
_entity_poly.pdbx_seq_one_letter_code
_entity_poly.pdbx_strand_id
1 'polypeptide(L)'
;MQTNPADLNFRDLYLQRKSVFDERFTLIENSSKKELVAMMKPVYDTHFGVTNSEISWEVFKEFAQIERFVMCCHPVMLAAVFRRISTDYRNCRSGFPDLTVWNDATVDLAWIFPDKEKSVSACQI
;
A
#
# COMPACT_ATOMS: atom_id res chain seq x y z
N MET A 1 -7.05 11.22 22.21
CA MET A 1 -7.21 9.91 21.54
C MET A 1 -5.99 9.67 20.69
N GLN A 2 -5.49 8.43 20.65
CA GLN A 2 -4.32 8.06 19.86
C GLN A 2 -4.79 7.53 18.49
N THR A 3 -4.32 8.12 17.38
CA THR A 3 -4.70 7.74 16.00
C THR A 3 -3.69 6.81 15.32
N ASN A 4 -2.51 6.65 15.92
CA ASN A 4 -1.45 5.75 15.50
C ASN A 4 -0.56 5.33 16.69
N PRO A 5 0.19 4.22 16.59
CA PRO A 5 1.12 3.81 17.64
C PRO A 5 2.14 4.91 17.96
N ALA A 6 2.46 5.09 19.25
CA ALA A 6 3.42 6.10 19.70
C ALA A 6 4.83 5.92 19.12
N ASP A 7 5.19 4.70 18.71
CA ASP A 7 6.46 4.31 18.13
C ASP A 7 6.49 4.41 16.59
N LEU A 8 5.40 4.82 15.92
CA LEU A 8 5.33 4.80 14.45
C LEU A 8 6.46 5.62 13.77
N ASN A 9 6.90 6.71 14.41
CA ASN A 9 7.97 7.57 13.89
C ASN A 9 9.36 7.21 14.43
N PHE A 10 9.50 6.09 15.15
CA PHE A 10 10.79 5.66 15.67
C PHE A 10 11.63 5.05 14.55
N ARG A 11 12.94 5.28 14.59
CA ARG A 11 13.88 4.77 13.57
C ARG A 11 13.97 3.24 13.58
N ASP A 12 13.63 2.62 14.70
CA ASP A 12 13.73 1.19 14.94
C ASP A 12 12.37 0.49 14.96
N LEU A 13 11.26 1.14 14.54
CA LEU A 13 9.92 0.55 14.46
C LEU A 13 9.94 -0.84 13.82
N TYR A 14 10.58 -0.94 12.65
CA TYR A 14 10.70 -2.22 11.95
C TYR A 14 11.55 -3.23 12.72
N LEU A 15 12.69 -2.81 13.29
CA LEU A 15 13.57 -3.71 14.04
C LEU A 15 12.87 -4.28 15.29
N GLN A 16 12.08 -3.45 15.98
CA GLN A 16 11.31 -3.86 17.16
C GLN A 16 10.18 -4.85 16.83
N ARG A 17 9.68 -4.85 15.58
CA ARG A 17 8.55 -5.67 15.12
C ARG A 17 8.92 -6.56 13.93
N LYS A 18 10.21 -6.88 13.78
CA LYS A 18 10.77 -7.42 12.54
C LYS A 18 10.09 -8.71 12.10
N SER A 19 9.94 -9.67 13.01
CA SER A 19 9.32 -10.97 12.71
C SER A 19 7.91 -10.83 12.16
N VAL A 20 7.10 -9.96 12.77
CA VAL A 20 5.71 -9.71 12.36
C VAL A 20 5.65 -9.03 10.99
N PHE A 21 6.54 -8.07 10.73
CA PHE A 21 6.64 -7.44 9.42
C PHE A 21 7.08 -8.42 8.33
N ASP A 22 8.15 -9.19 8.59
CA ASP A 22 8.67 -10.18 7.65
C ASP A 22 7.61 -11.22 7.28
N GLU A 23 6.94 -11.79 8.29
CA GLU A 23 5.85 -12.74 8.09
C GLU A 23 4.74 -12.15 7.21
N ARG A 24 4.37 -10.89 7.47
CA ARG A 24 3.34 -10.21 6.68
C ARG A 24 3.80 -9.93 5.25
N PHE A 25 5.05 -9.57 5.03
CA PHE A 25 5.59 -9.40 3.68
C PHE A 25 5.61 -10.71 2.92
N THR A 26 6.08 -11.79 3.53
CA THR A 26 6.08 -13.13 2.93
C THR A 26 4.66 -13.58 2.60
N LEU A 27 3.69 -13.33 3.48
CA LEU A 27 2.28 -13.62 3.19
C LEU A 27 1.79 -12.85 1.97
N ILE A 28 2.07 -11.54 1.90
CA ILE A 28 1.64 -10.69 0.77
C ILE A 28 2.30 -11.18 -0.54
N GLU A 29 3.61 -11.42 -0.53
CA GLU A 29 4.37 -11.87 -1.71
C GLU A 29 3.85 -13.18 -2.30
N ASN A 30 3.38 -14.10 -1.44
CA ASN A 30 2.86 -15.40 -1.84
C ASN A 30 1.34 -15.45 -2.05
N SER A 31 0.62 -14.37 -1.75
CA SER A 31 -0.83 -14.30 -1.93
C SER A 31 -1.20 -14.00 -3.38
N SER A 32 -2.26 -14.63 -3.86
CA SER A 32 -2.95 -14.16 -5.06
C SER A 32 -3.61 -12.80 -4.82
N LYS A 33 -3.86 -12.05 -5.89
CA LYS A 33 -4.55 -10.76 -5.83
C LYS A 33 -5.94 -10.87 -5.19
N LYS A 34 -6.65 -11.97 -5.44
CA LYS A 34 -7.96 -12.25 -4.82
C LYS A 34 -7.85 -12.49 -3.32
N GLU A 35 -6.82 -13.20 -2.86
CA GLU A 35 -6.57 -13.39 -1.42
C GLU A 35 -6.22 -12.07 -0.73
N LEU A 36 -5.45 -11.20 -1.39
CA LEU A 36 -5.18 -9.84 -0.86
C LEU A 36 -6.49 -9.05 -0.68
N VAL A 37 -7.35 -9.03 -1.70
CA VAL A 37 -8.66 -8.36 -1.62
C VAL A 37 -9.51 -8.96 -0.50
N ALA A 38 -9.56 -10.29 -0.39
CA ALA A 38 -10.30 -10.99 0.66
C ALA A 38 -9.78 -10.66 2.07
N MET A 39 -8.46 -10.48 2.25
CA MET A 39 -7.87 -10.02 3.51
C MET A 39 -8.21 -8.55 3.81
N MET A 40 -8.35 -7.71 2.79
CA MET A 40 -8.63 -6.28 2.97
C MET A 40 -10.10 -5.99 3.30
N LYS A 41 -11.04 -6.74 2.73
CA LYS A 41 -12.49 -6.51 2.91
C LYS A 41 -12.94 -6.42 4.38
N PRO A 42 -12.63 -7.40 5.26
CA PRO A 42 -13.08 -7.33 6.65
C PRO A 42 -12.44 -6.16 7.41
N VAL A 43 -11.20 -5.79 7.08
CA VAL A 43 -10.51 -4.63 7.69
C VAL A 43 -11.20 -3.34 7.26
N TYR A 44 -11.53 -3.21 5.98
CA TYR A 44 -12.29 -2.06 5.47
C TYR A 44 -13.64 -1.95 6.17
N ASP A 45 -14.44 -3.02 6.20
CA ASP A 45 -15.78 -3.00 6.80
C ASP A 45 -15.77 -2.66 8.29
N THR A 46 -14.75 -3.13 9.00
CA THR A 46 -14.62 -2.92 10.45
C THR A 46 -14.17 -1.49 10.78
N HIS A 47 -13.31 -0.90 9.94
CA HIS A 47 -12.63 0.36 10.27
C HIS A 47 -13.03 1.55 9.41
N PHE A 48 -13.91 1.38 8.42
CA PHE A 48 -14.33 2.47 7.55
C PHE A 48 -14.84 3.68 8.36
N GLY A 49 -14.31 4.86 8.06
CA GLY A 49 -14.64 6.11 8.75
C GLY A 49 -13.90 6.33 10.08
N VAL A 50 -13.15 5.35 10.59
CA VAL A 50 -12.32 5.54 11.79
C VAL A 50 -11.11 6.41 11.45
N THR A 51 -10.88 7.45 12.27
CA THR A 51 -9.71 8.33 12.11
C THR A 51 -8.41 7.58 12.35
N ASN A 52 -7.53 7.59 11.34
CA ASN A 52 -6.20 7.00 11.35
C ASN A 52 -5.26 7.91 10.54
N SER A 53 -4.00 8.09 10.98
CA SER A 53 -3.09 9.04 10.32
C SER A 53 -2.49 8.53 9.01
N GLU A 54 -2.65 7.26 8.70
CA GLU A 54 -2.10 6.56 7.54
C GLU A 54 -3.17 6.22 6.49
N ILE A 55 -4.46 6.33 6.85
CA ILE A 55 -5.58 5.98 5.97
C ILE A 55 -6.43 7.22 5.69
N SER A 56 -6.58 7.53 4.40
CA SER A 56 -7.51 8.57 3.91
C SER A 56 -8.68 7.89 3.20
N TRP A 57 -9.81 7.77 3.91
CA TRP A 57 -10.99 7.06 3.41
C TRP A 57 -11.60 7.70 2.15
N GLU A 58 -11.42 9.00 1.95
CA GLU A 58 -11.97 9.76 0.83
C GLU A 58 -11.23 9.57 -0.51
N VAL A 59 -10.06 8.90 -0.51
CA VAL A 59 -9.27 8.68 -1.73
C VAL A 59 -9.99 7.74 -2.69
N PHE A 60 -10.68 6.73 -2.15
CA PHE A 60 -11.48 5.78 -2.92
C PHE A 60 -12.94 5.91 -2.54
N LYS A 61 -13.85 5.94 -3.53
CA LYS A 61 -15.28 6.13 -3.28
C LYS A 61 -15.95 4.92 -2.61
N GLU A 62 -15.46 3.72 -2.93
CA GLU A 62 -16.03 2.46 -2.48
C GLU A 62 -14.95 1.37 -2.49
N PHE A 63 -15.17 0.30 -1.73
CA PHE A 63 -14.26 -0.85 -1.69
C PHE A 63 -14.03 -1.47 -3.08
N ALA A 64 -15.05 -1.49 -3.95
CA ALA A 64 -14.91 -2.03 -5.30
C ALA A 64 -13.84 -1.29 -6.14
N GLN A 65 -13.60 -0.01 -5.86
CA GLN A 65 -12.52 0.74 -6.52
C GLN A 65 -11.13 0.29 -6.03
N ILE A 66 -11.02 -0.01 -4.73
CA ILE A 66 -9.81 -0.58 -4.12
C ILE A 66 -9.54 -1.97 -4.69
N GLU A 67 -10.57 -2.80 -4.81
CA GLU A 67 -10.46 -4.14 -5.42
C GLU A 67 -9.93 -4.05 -6.85
N ARG A 68 -10.53 -3.24 -7.72
CA ARG A 68 -10.05 -3.03 -9.10
C ARG A 68 -8.59 -2.59 -9.14
N PHE A 69 -8.18 -1.67 -8.25
CA PHE A 69 -6.80 -1.23 -8.15
C PHE A 69 -5.85 -2.36 -7.72
N VAL A 70 -6.17 -3.10 -6.66
CA VAL A 70 -5.35 -4.21 -6.15
C VAL A 70 -5.22 -5.32 -7.19
N MET A 71 -6.25 -5.54 -8.01
CA MET A 71 -6.19 -6.49 -9.13
C MET A 71 -5.16 -6.07 -10.22
N CYS A 72 -4.80 -4.80 -10.31
CA CYS A 72 -3.71 -4.32 -11.19
C CYS A 72 -2.33 -4.40 -10.52
N CYS A 73 -2.24 -4.53 -9.19
CA CYS A 73 -0.98 -4.55 -8.48
C CYS A 73 -0.34 -5.94 -8.45
N HIS A 74 0.98 -6.02 -8.66
CA HIS A 74 1.73 -7.25 -8.38
C HIS A 74 1.95 -7.39 -6.86
N PRO A 75 1.68 -8.54 -6.22
CA PRO A 75 1.83 -8.71 -4.77
C PRO A 75 3.25 -8.39 -4.26
N VAL A 76 4.28 -8.80 -5.00
CA VAL A 76 5.69 -8.49 -4.68
C VAL A 76 5.96 -6.99 -4.69
N MET A 77 5.36 -6.24 -5.61
CA MET A 77 5.49 -4.78 -5.66
C MET A 77 4.86 -4.12 -4.42
N LEU A 78 3.67 -4.56 -4.01
CA LEU A 78 3.02 -4.06 -2.79
C LEU A 78 3.88 -4.32 -1.55
N ALA A 79 4.39 -5.54 -1.41
CA ALA A 79 5.28 -5.90 -0.31
C ALA A 79 6.56 -5.04 -0.29
N ALA A 80 7.17 -4.77 -1.45
CA ALA A 80 8.32 -3.89 -1.55
C ALA A 80 8.03 -2.45 -1.09
N VAL A 81 6.87 -1.90 -1.46
CA VAL A 81 6.41 -0.58 -1.00
C VAL A 81 6.22 -0.57 0.53
N PHE A 82 5.49 -1.56 1.07
CA PHE A 82 5.26 -1.63 2.52
C PHE A 82 6.54 -1.86 3.31
N ARG A 83 7.46 -2.66 2.80
CA ARG A 83 8.79 -2.86 3.38
C ARG A 83 9.54 -1.54 3.46
N ARG A 84 9.64 -0.81 2.34
CA ARG A 84 10.28 0.52 2.29
C ARG A 84 9.68 1.50 3.31
N ILE A 85 8.36 1.56 3.41
CA ILE A 85 7.67 2.43 4.38
C ILE A 85 7.99 1.98 5.81
N SER A 86 7.88 0.68 6.14
CA SER A 86 8.08 0.20 7.50
C SER A 86 9.52 0.38 8.02
N THR A 87 10.53 0.22 7.15
CA THR A 87 11.95 0.28 7.53
C THR A 87 12.44 1.68 7.85
N ASP A 88 11.80 2.70 7.25
CA ASP A 88 12.13 4.10 7.52
C ASP A 88 10.89 4.98 7.29
N TYR A 89 9.89 4.81 8.16
CA TYR A 89 8.57 5.43 8.01
C TYR A 89 8.64 6.95 7.84
N ARG A 90 9.46 7.62 8.65
CA ARG A 90 9.60 9.08 8.61
C ARG A 90 10.08 9.57 7.25
N ASN A 91 11.06 8.90 6.65
CA ASN A 91 11.67 9.36 5.40
C ASN A 91 11.04 8.75 4.14
N CYS A 92 10.33 7.63 4.27
CA CYS A 92 9.76 6.88 3.14
C CYS A 92 8.25 7.03 2.96
N ARG A 93 7.55 7.77 3.84
CA ARG A 93 6.11 8.08 3.70
C ARG A 93 5.77 9.13 2.62
N SER A 94 6.77 9.75 2.00
CA SER A 94 6.62 10.82 1.00
C SER A 94 7.50 10.56 -0.22
N GLY A 95 7.29 11.32 -1.30
CA GLY A 95 8.01 11.11 -2.57
C GLY A 95 7.41 9.98 -3.44
N PHE A 96 6.18 9.57 -3.15
CA PHE A 96 5.38 8.77 -4.07
C PHE A 96 4.99 9.61 -5.30
N PRO A 97 4.75 8.97 -6.46
CA PRO A 97 4.26 9.66 -7.65
C PRO A 97 2.95 10.39 -7.38
N ASP A 98 2.75 11.53 -8.02
CA ASP A 98 1.55 12.35 -7.85
C ASP A 98 0.29 11.65 -8.34
N LEU A 99 0.40 10.92 -9.47
CA LEU A 99 -0.72 10.14 -10.01
C LEU A 99 -0.34 8.69 -10.17
N THR A 100 -1.26 7.83 -9.76
CA THR A 100 -1.26 6.40 -10.06
C THR A 100 -2.46 6.12 -10.96
N VAL A 101 -2.21 5.59 -12.16
CA VAL A 101 -3.23 5.30 -13.16
C VAL A 101 -3.26 3.81 -13.39
N TRP A 102 -4.44 3.21 -13.46
CA TRP A 102 -4.60 1.79 -13.73
C TRP A 102 -5.74 1.54 -14.72
N ASN A 103 -5.67 0.39 -15.40
CA ASN A 103 -6.74 -0.13 -16.25
C ASN A 103 -7.02 -1.57 -15.81
N ASP A 104 -8.20 -1.81 -15.24
CA ASP A 104 -8.60 -3.12 -14.72
C ASP A 104 -9.02 -4.12 -15.80
N ALA A 105 -9.37 -3.65 -17.00
CA ALA A 105 -9.66 -4.51 -18.14
C ALA A 105 -8.38 -5.10 -18.75
N THR A 106 -7.30 -4.33 -18.79
CA THR A 106 -5.99 -4.78 -19.32
C THR A 106 -4.99 -5.17 -18.23
N VAL A 107 -5.32 -4.91 -16.97
CA VAL A 107 -4.46 -5.16 -15.79
C VAL A 107 -3.17 -4.34 -15.82
N ASP A 108 -3.25 -3.12 -16.36
CA ASP A 108 -2.12 -2.19 -16.45
C ASP A 108 -2.06 -1.26 -15.23
N LEU A 109 -0.84 -0.88 -14.85
CA LEU A 109 -0.55 0.07 -13.78
C LEU A 109 0.61 0.98 -14.19
N ALA A 110 0.45 2.29 -13.99
CA ALA A 110 1.46 3.29 -14.32
C ALA A 110 1.51 4.41 -13.27
N TRP A 111 2.67 5.04 -13.17
CA TRP A 111 2.91 6.18 -12.28
C TRP A 111 3.39 7.40 -13.06
N ILE A 112 2.89 8.57 -12.67
CA ILE A 112 3.22 9.85 -13.31
C ILE A 112 3.86 10.77 -12.27
N PHE A 113 5.01 11.32 -12.64
CA PHE A 113 5.72 12.36 -11.91
C PHE A 113 5.69 13.63 -12.80
N PRO A 114 5.04 14.73 -12.39
CA PRO A 114 4.92 15.95 -13.19
C PRO A 114 6.29 16.57 -13.50
N ASP A 115 7.27 16.43 -12.60
CA ASP A 115 8.61 17.00 -12.75
C ASP A 115 9.61 16.09 -13.47
N LYS A 116 9.18 14.91 -13.94
CA LYS A 116 10.01 14.00 -14.73
C LYS A 116 9.23 13.63 -15.99
N GLU A 117 9.71 14.04 -17.16
CA GLU A 117 9.13 13.79 -18.50
C GLU A 117 8.93 12.30 -18.90
N LYS A 118 8.88 11.35 -17.95
CA LYS A 118 8.74 9.92 -18.23
C LYS A 118 7.72 9.28 -17.28
N SER A 119 6.63 8.79 -17.86
CA SER A 119 5.79 7.75 -17.26
C SER A 119 6.61 6.47 -17.12
N VAL A 120 6.70 5.93 -15.90
CA VAL A 120 7.29 4.60 -15.68
C VAL A 120 6.14 3.60 -15.68
N SER A 121 6.13 2.71 -16.69
CA SER A 121 5.19 1.58 -16.75
C SER A 121 5.67 0.46 -15.81
N ALA A 122 4.75 -0.09 -15.03
CA ALA A 122 5.03 -1.09 -14.00
C ALA A 122 5.31 -2.51 -14.54
N CYS A 123 5.49 -2.70 -15.84
CA CYS A 123 5.64 -4.05 -16.42
C CYS A 123 7.04 -4.67 -16.25
N GLN A 124 7.95 -4.07 -15.46
CA GLN A 124 9.30 -4.61 -15.22
C GLN A 124 9.75 -4.39 -13.76
N ILE A 125 9.12 -5.07 -12.79
CA ILE A 125 9.79 -5.51 -11.54
C ILE A 125 9.25 -6.90 -11.19
#